data_AF-X0S6I9-F1
#
_entry.id   AF-X0S6I9-F1
#
_cell.length_a   1.000
_cell.length_b   1.000
_cell.length_c   1.000
_cell.angle_alpha   90.00
_cell.angle_beta   90.00
_cell.angle_gamma   90.00
#
_symmetry.space_group_name_H-M   'P 1'
#
loop_
_entity.id
_entity.type
_entity.pdbx_description
1 polymer ?
#
loop_
_entity_poly.entity_id
_entity_poly.type
_entity_poly.pdbx_seq_one_letter_code
_entity_poly.pdbx_strand_id
1 'polypeptide(L)'
;TFTLDGIVTVNGSNGAPSYYGGGGGGSGGSVYVNAGTLTGSGLVSANGGNGGQIGYAGGGGGGRIAMYYSVSTFSGSFSACGGLGLGHGGAGTILTKSDAQASGDLLVDNCGNSGAFALATGQNTFDSITVTSQGKLDLDVAALTADQLTASDGGVVYLPGQVTAGAVDVGANAELGSRAAGLALTLTVLTDMTVSSGGVVSANGRGYGPGAGPGAGGEGPYGAAVVAAMGAWGETEKAVPGGAAYGSVTEPLQLGSGGGAESWSGGVGGAGGGAVRLTVGGTFTLDGIVTVNGSNGAPSYYGGGGGGSGGSVYVNAGTLTGSGLVSANGGNGGQIGYA
;
A
#
# COMPACT_ATOMS: atom_id res chain seq x y z
N THR A 1 -17.39 -0.92 35.33
CA THR A 1 -16.89 -2.14 34.67
C THR A 1 -17.84 -2.53 33.57
N PHE A 2 -17.32 -2.83 32.38
CA PHE A 2 -18.04 -3.48 31.29
C PHE A 2 -17.46 -4.90 31.16
N THR A 3 -18.28 -5.91 31.45
CA THR A 3 -17.90 -7.33 31.36
C THR A 3 -18.59 -7.94 30.15
N LEU A 4 -17.79 -8.43 29.20
CA LEU A 4 -18.27 -9.06 27.98
C LEU A 4 -17.83 -10.52 27.94
N ASP A 5 -18.73 -11.42 28.31
CA ASP A 5 -18.55 -12.87 28.15
C ASP A 5 -19.32 -13.43 26.95
N GLY A 6 -20.26 -12.64 26.40
CA GLY A 6 -21.10 -12.99 25.26
C GLY A 6 -20.60 -12.39 23.93
N ILE A 7 -21.55 -12.14 23.02
CA ILE A 7 -21.25 -11.61 21.68
C ILE A 7 -21.91 -10.24 21.52
N VAL A 8 -21.14 -9.25 21.12
CA VAL A 8 -21.62 -7.99 20.53
C VAL A 8 -21.37 -8.06 19.04
N THR A 9 -22.42 -8.07 18.23
CA THR A 9 -22.27 -8.13 16.77
C THR A 9 -23.08 -7.06 16.06
N VAL A 10 -22.43 -6.42 15.09
CA VAL A 10 -23.03 -5.50 14.12
C VAL A 10 -22.67 -5.96 12.71
N ASN A 11 -22.65 -7.27 12.48
CA ASN A 11 -22.20 -7.85 11.22
C ASN A 11 -23.16 -7.54 10.07
N GLY A 12 -22.61 -7.38 8.89
CA GLY A 12 -23.36 -7.30 7.66
C GLY A 12 -24.06 -8.63 7.35
N SER A 13 -25.28 -8.54 6.81
CA SER A 13 -26.02 -9.73 6.38
C SER A 13 -25.40 -10.33 5.12
N ASN A 14 -25.45 -11.65 5.00
CA ASN A 14 -25.08 -12.31 3.74
C ASN A 14 -26.06 -11.91 2.64
N GLY A 15 -25.55 -11.78 1.42
CA GLY A 15 -26.37 -11.56 0.24
C GLY A 15 -27.29 -12.75 -0.01
N ALA A 16 -28.46 -12.50 -0.58
CA ALA A 16 -29.38 -13.58 -0.95
C ALA A 16 -28.84 -14.38 -2.15
N PRO A 17 -28.91 -15.72 -2.12
CA PRO A 17 -28.55 -16.54 -3.28
C PRO A 17 -29.56 -16.33 -4.42
N SER A 18 -29.09 -16.36 -5.67
CA SER A 18 -29.94 -16.30 -6.85
C SER A 18 -29.31 -17.07 -8.01
N TYR A 19 -30.12 -17.64 -8.91
CA TYR A 19 -29.63 -18.48 -10.01
C TYR A 19 -28.88 -17.69 -11.10
N TYR A 20 -29.12 -16.38 -11.23
CA TYR A 20 -28.56 -15.52 -12.28
C TYR A 20 -27.62 -14.42 -11.74
N GLY A 21 -27.32 -14.43 -10.44
CA GLY A 21 -26.48 -13.44 -9.77
C GLY A 21 -26.95 -13.18 -8.35
N GLY A 22 -26.20 -13.67 -7.36
CA GLY A 22 -26.50 -13.45 -5.94
C GLY A 22 -26.41 -11.97 -5.54
N GLY A 23 -27.11 -11.58 -4.48
CA GLY A 23 -26.94 -10.26 -3.87
C GLY A 23 -25.54 -10.12 -3.25
N GLY A 24 -25.00 -8.91 -3.22
CA GLY A 24 -23.78 -8.60 -2.47
C GLY A 24 -23.98 -8.77 -0.97
N GLY A 25 -22.90 -9.02 -0.24
CA GLY A 25 -22.92 -9.00 1.22
C GLY A 25 -23.06 -7.59 1.77
N GLY A 26 -23.82 -7.43 2.86
CA GLY A 26 -23.93 -6.16 3.58
C GLY A 26 -22.63 -5.82 4.31
N SER A 27 -22.33 -4.54 4.51
CA SER A 27 -21.16 -4.11 5.28
C SER A 27 -21.38 -4.28 6.79
N GLY A 28 -20.29 -4.47 7.53
CA GLY A 28 -20.28 -4.41 8.99
C GLY A 28 -20.59 -2.99 9.50
N GLY A 29 -21.19 -2.91 10.69
CA GLY A 29 -21.55 -1.67 11.36
C GLY A 29 -20.40 -1.04 12.14
N SER A 30 -20.70 -0.33 13.22
CA SER A 30 -19.67 0.22 14.11
C SER A 30 -20.01 -0.04 15.57
N VAL A 31 -18.98 -0.36 16.35
CA VAL A 31 -19.06 -0.52 17.81
C VAL A 31 -18.14 0.52 18.44
N TYR A 32 -18.67 1.26 19.41
CA TYR A 32 -17.91 2.17 20.26
C TYR A 32 -18.19 1.81 21.71
N VAL A 33 -17.14 1.55 22.49
CA VAL A 33 -17.23 1.29 23.93
C VAL A 33 -16.27 2.22 24.65
N ASN A 34 -16.74 2.81 25.74
CA ASN A 34 -15.93 3.54 26.71
C ASN A 34 -16.22 2.99 28.12
N ALA A 35 -15.23 2.38 28.76
CA ALA A 35 -15.42 1.68 30.02
C ALA A 35 -14.23 1.85 30.97
N GLY A 36 -14.46 2.17 32.24
CA GLY A 36 -13.36 2.22 33.21
C GLY A 36 -12.58 0.90 33.32
N THR A 37 -13.29 -0.23 33.36
CA THR A 37 -12.65 -1.56 33.32
C THR A 37 -13.34 -2.43 32.28
N LEU A 38 -12.58 -2.98 31.33
CA LEU A 38 -13.02 -3.92 30.30
C LEU A 38 -12.58 -5.34 30.69
N THR A 39 -13.52 -6.27 30.86
CA THR A 39 -13.23 -7.66 31.29
C THR A 39 -14.06 -8.67 30.51
N GLY A 40 -13.73 -9.96 30.66
CA GLY A 40 -14.47 -11.07 30.05
C GLY A 40 -13.72 -11.70 28.87
N SER A 41 -14.33 -12.71 28.24
CA SER A 41 -13.72 -13.50 27.16
C SER A 41 -14.57 -13.58 25.89
N GLY A 42 -15.53 -12.67 25.73
CA GLY A 42 -16.50 -12.67 24.65
C GLY A 42 -15.95 -12.19 23.30
N LEU A 43 -16.85 -11.93 22.35
CA LEU A 43 -16.53 -11.48 20.99
C LEU A 43 -17.20 -10.13 20.71
N VAL A 44 -16.44 -9.19 20.14
CA VAL A 44 -17.01 -8.03 19.43
C VAL A 44 -16.75 -8.20 17.93
N SER A 45 -17.82 -8.20 17.13
CA SER A 45 -17.73 -8.45 15.68
C SER A 45 -18.46 -7.36 14.89
N ALA A 46 -17.78 -6.81 13.90
CA ALA A 46 -18.31 -5.89 12.90
C ALA A 46 -17.92 -6.37 11.49
N ASN A 47 -18.05 -7.67 11.23
CA ASN A 47 -17.65 -8.28 9.97
C ASN A 47 -18.61 -7.92 8.84
N GLY A 48 -18.09 -7.85 7.62
CA GLY A 48 -18.92 -7.81 6.42
C GLY A 48 -19.61 -9.16 6.15
N GLY A 49 -20.78 -9.12 5.53
CA GLY A 49 -21.50 -10.29 5.07
C GLY A 49 -20.89 -10.88 3.80
N ASN A 50 -21.07 -12.17 3.58
CA ASN A 50 -20.64 -12.85 2.36
C ASN A 50 -21.59 -12.52 1.20
N GLY A 51 -21.09 -12.52 -0.04
CA GLY A 51 -21.91 -12.51 -1.24
C GLY A 51 -22.80 -13.76 -1.32
N GLY A 52 -24.00 -13.61 -1.84
CA GLY A 52 -25.01 -14.68 -1.84
C GLY A 52 -24.71 -15.87 -2.75
N GLN A 53 -23.77 -15.70 -3.69
CA GLN A 53 -23.21 -16.79 -4.47
C GLN A 53 -21.71 -16.54 -4.68
N ILE A 54 -20.89 -17.45 -4.19
CA ILE A 54 -19.44 -17.43 -4.36
C ILE A 54 -19.16 -17.46 -5.87
N GLY A 55 -18.46 -16.45 -6.38
CA GLY A 55 -18.09 -16.32 -7.80
C GLY A 55 -18.90 -15.30 -8.62
N TYR A 56 -19.98 -14.72 -8.10
CA TYR A 56 -20.74 -13.69 -8.82
C TYR A 56 -21.00 -12.42 -8.01
N ALA A 57 -21.11 -12.54 -6.68
CA ALA A 57 -21.41 -11.43 -5.79
C ALA A 57 -20.19 -11.02 -4.96
N GLY A 58 -20.01 -9.72 -4.73
CA GLY A 58 -18.98 -9.21 -3.81
C GLY A 58 -19.36 -9.40 -2.33
N GLY A 59 -18.35 -9.58 -1.49
CA GLY A 59 -18.51 -9.54 -0.03
C GLY A 59 -18.63 -8.10 0.47
N GLY A 60 -19.34 -7.90 1.57
CA GLY A 60 -19.44 -6.60 2.23
C GLY A 60 -18.15 -6.25 2.98
N GLY A 61 -17.84 -4.97 3.13
CA GLY A 61 -16.67 -4.52 3.90
C GLY A 61 -16.84 -4.73 5.40
N GLY A 62 -15.72 -4.89 6.11
CA GLY A 62 -15.67 -4.84 7.56
C GLY A 62 -16.02 -3.46 8.11
N GLY A 63 -16.44 -3.45 9.37
CA GLY A 63 -16.91 -2.27 10.10
C GLY A 63 -15.83 -1.61 10.95
N ARG A 64 -16.24 -0.83 11.95
CA ARG A 64 -15.29 -0.14 12.85
C ARG A 64 -15.54 -0.54 14.29
N ILE A 65 -14.50 -0.93 15.01
CA ILE A 65 -14.57 -1.21 16.44
C ILE A 65 -13.64 -0.24 17.15
N ALA A 66 -14.13 0.49 18.13
CA ALA A 66 -13.32 1.36 18.97
C ALA A 66 -13.59 1.06 20.45
N MET A 67 -12.55 0.63 21.16
CA MET A 67 -12.59 0.22 22.56
C MET A 67 -11.71 1.14 23.40
N TYR A 68 -12.33 2.01 24.19
CA TYR A 68 -11.67 2.89 25.14
C TYR A 68 -11.83 2.35 26.56
N TYR A 69 -10.73 2.27 27.31
CA TYR A 69 -10.78 1.77 28.68
C TYR A 69 -9.69 2.32 29.61
N SER A 70 -9.92 2.35 30.92
CA SER A 70 -8.83 2.67 31.87
C SER A 70 -7.96 1.46 32.15
N VAL A 71 -8.58 0.29 32.40
CA VAL A 71 -7.92 -0.98 32.67
C VAL A 71 -8.61 -2.09 31.87
N SER A 72 -7.84 -3.03 31.31
CA SER A 72 -8.40 -4.21 30.65
C SER A 72 -7.79 -5.50 31.19
N THR A 73 -8.66 -6.46 31.49
CA THR A 73 -8.30 -7.89 31.64
C THR A 73 -9.06 -8.75 30.64
N PHE A 74 -9.63 -8.12 29.60
CA PHE A 74 -10.38 -8.81 28.57
C PHE A 74 -9.46 -9.72 27.77
N SER A 75 -9.85 -10.98 27.65
CA SER A 75 -9.13 -12.04 26.93
C SER A 75 -9.92 -12.55 25.71
N GLY A 76 -11.00 -11.86 25.37
CA GLY A 76 -11.81 -12.16 24.19
C GLY A 76 -11.19 -11.63 22.91
N SER A 77 -12.00 -11.58 21.85
CA SER A 77 -11.53 -11.17 20.51
C SER A 77 -12.37 -10.06 19.88
N PHE A 78 -11.72 -9.33 18.98
CA PHE A 78 -12.31 -8.32 18.12
C PHE A 78 -12.18 -8.77 16.66
N SER A 79 -13.22 -8.57 15.86
CA SER A 79 -13.21 -9.00 14.46
C SER A 79 -13.93 -7.98 13.58
N ALA A 80 -13.25 -7.48 12.57
CA ALA A 80 -13.80 -6.56 11.58
C ALA A 80 -13.38 -6.98 10.15
N CYS A 81 -13.40 -8.29 9.87
CA CYS A 81 -13.06 -8.81 8.55
C CYS A 81 -14.09 -8.37 7.50
N GLY A 82 -13.67 -8.21 6.25
CA GLY A 82 -14.57 -8.19 5.11
C GLY A 82 -15.15 -9.57 4.82
N GLY A 83 -16.29 -9.61 4.13
CA GLY A 83 -16.97 -10.83 3.72
C GLY A 83 -16.38 -11.47 2.47
N LEU A 84 -16.67 -12.75 2.27
CA LEU A 84 -16.28 -13.52 1.08
C LEU A 84 -17.14 -13.15 -0.14
N GLY A 85 -16.55 -13.20 -1.34
CA GLY A 85 -17.26 -12.95 -2.59
C GLY A 85 -16.33 -13.07 -3.80
N LEU A 86 -16.84 -12.81 -5.02
CA LEU A 86 -16.00 -12.68 -6.22
C LEU A 86 -14.92 -11.61 -6.03
N GLY A 87 -15.31 -10.48 -5.45
CA GLY A 87 -14.40 -9.57 -4.76
C GLY A 87 -14.65 -9.69 -3.27
N HIS A 88 -13.61 -9.98 -2.49
CA HIS A 88 -13.72 -9.96 -1.04
C HIS A 88 -13.95 -8.52 -0.53
N GLY A 89 -14.71 -8.40 0.55
CA GLY A 89 -14.80 -7.14 1.29
C GLY A 89 -13.45 -6.74 1.86
N GLY A 90 -13.18 -5.43 1.91
CA GLY A 90 -12.05 -4.90 2.66
C GLY A 90 -12.20 -5.09 4.16
N ALA A 91 -11.08 -5.13 4.88
CA ALA A 91 -11.10 -5.10 6.33
C ALA A 91 -11.73 -3.80 6.83
N GLY A 92 -12.26 -3.90 8.03
CA GLY A 92 -12.59 -2.78 8.88
C GLY A 92 -11.39 -2.32 9.71
N THR A 93 -11.65 -1.46 10.69
CA THR A 93 -10.63 -1.01 11.65
C THR A 93 -11.00 -1.39 13.07
N ILE A 94 -10.00 -1.75 13.87
CA ILE A 94 -10.15 -2.02 15.30
C ILE A 94 -9.16 -1.11 16.04
N LEU A 95 -9.68 -0.17 16.84
CA LEU A 95 -8.88 0.69 17.70
C LEU A 95 -9.07 0.26 19.16
N THR A 96 -8.00 -0.07 19.85
CA THR A 96 -7.99 -0.27 21.30
C THR A 96 -7.15 0.81 21.96
N LYS A 97 -7.72 1.52 22.93
CA LYS A 97 -7.01 2.62 23.60
C LYS A 97 -7.26 2.58 25.10
N SER A 98 -6.18 2.36 25.85
CA SER A 98 -6.19 2.60 27.28
C SER A 98 -6.05 4.09 27.64
N ASP A 99 -6.41 4.46 28.87
CA ASP A 99 -6.15 5.81 29.40
C ASP A 99 -4.64 6.09 29.58
N ALA A 100 -3.83 5.04 29.75
CA ALA A 100 -2.37 5.15 29.85
C ALA A 100 -1.69 5.38 28.48
N GLN A 101 -2.38 5.02 27.40
CA GLN A 101 -1.92 5.18 26.02
C GLN A 101 -2.16 6.61 25.51
N ALA A 102 -1.23 7.12 24.72
CA ALA A 102 -1.36 8.46 24.15
C ALA A 102 -2.38 8.44 23.01
N SER A 103 -2.19 7.53 22.05
CA SER A 103 -2.98 7.50 20.81
C SER A 103 -3.69 6.17 20.54
N GLY A 104 -3.33 5.09 21.24
CA GLY A 104 -3.95 3.77 21.10
C GLY A 104 -3.43 2.93 19.92
N ASP A 105 -3.88 1.69 19.87
CA ASP A 105 -3.42 0.67 18.92
C ASP A 105 -4.46 0.43 17.83
N LEU A 106 -4.07 0.58 16.56
CA LEU A 106 -4.88 0.30 15.39
C LEU A 106 -4.52 -1.06 14.81
N LEU A 107 -5.52 -1.92 14.67
CA LEU A 107 -5.43 -3.19 13.97
C LEU A 107 -6.31 -3.18 12.71
N VAL A 108 -5.73 -3.60 11.59
CA VAL A 108 -6.42 -3.92 10.34
C VAL A 108 -6.07 -5.34 9.94
N ASP A 109 -7.01 -6.24 10.21
CA ASP A 109 -6.91 -7.67 9.94
C ASP A 109 -8.10 -8.08 9.06
N ASN A 110 -7.82 -8.61 7.86
CA ASN A 110 -8.87 -9.07 6.95
C ASN A 110 -9.11 -10.59 7.00
N CYS A 111 -8.54 -11.27 7.99
CA CYS A 111 -8.79 -12.66 8.29
C CYS A 111 -8.49 -13.58 7.09
N GLY A 112 -7.46 -13.23 6.31
CA GLY A 112 -7.03 -13.93 5.10
C GLY A 112 -7.74 -13.49 3.80
N ASN A 113 -8.67 -12.54 3.86
CA ASN A 113 -9.39 -12.06 2.69
C ASN A 113 -8.60 -10.94 1.97
N SER A 114 -8.31 -11.07 0.68
CA SER A 114 -7.70 -9.96 -0.08
C SER A 114 -8.79 -9.03 -0.61
N GLY A 115 -9.19 -8.06 0.20
CA GLY A 115 -10.24 -7.10 -0.10
C GLY A 115 -9.73 -5.71 -0.50
N ALA A 116 -10.63 -4.73 -0.49
CA ALA A 116 -10.31 -3.31 -0.66
C ALA A 116 -9.58 -2.71 0.56
N PHE A 117 -9.02 -1.51 0.39
CA PHE A 117 -8.39 -0.75 1.47
C PHE A 117 -9.42 -0.26 2.50
N ALA A 118 -9.11 -0.44 3.78
CA ALA A 118 -9.68 0.35 4.87
C ALA A 118 -9.10 1.76 4.79
N LEU A 119 -9.96 2.77 4.87
CA LEU A 119 -9.54 4.17 4.83
C LEU A 119 -9.53 4.75 6.23
N ALA A 120 -8.36 5.20 6.70
CA ALA A 120 -8.22 5.96 7.93
C ALA A 120 -8.03 7.45 7.61
N THR A 121 -8.96 8.28 8.09
CA THR A 121 -8.95 9.73 7.91
C THR A 121 -9.01 10.44 9.26
N GLY A 122 -8.44 11.63 9.35
CA GLY A 122 -8.58 12.54 10.50
C GLY A 122 -7.75 12.19 11.74
N GLN A 123 -7.39 10.92 11.96
CA GLN A 123 -6.45 10.51 13.00
C GLN A 123 -5.11 10.14 12.37
N ASN A 124 -4.03 10.74 12.87
CA ASN A 124 -2.70 10.63 12.30
C ASN A 124 -1.61 10.31 13.32
N THR A 125 -2.01 10.04 14.57
CA THR A 125 -1.13 9.55 15.64
C THR A 125 -1.67 8.23 16.18
N PHE A 126 -0.78 7.28 16.41
CA PHE A 126 -1.07 5.95 16.97
C PHE A 126 0.09 5.54 17.89
N ASP A 127 -0.16 4.71 18.89
CA ASP A 127 0.93 4.08 19.62
C ASP A 127 1.41 2.91 18.76
N SER A 128 0.51 2.04 18.29
CA SER A 128 0.84 1.04 17.27
C SER A 128 -0.15 1.00 16.10
N ILE A 129 0.36 0.67 14.92
CA ILE A 129 -0.43 0.27 13.76
C ILE A 129 0.02 -1.14 13.36
N THR A 130 -0.92 -2.08 13.29
CA THR A 130 -0.68 -3.43 12.77
C THR A 130 -1.64 -3.71 11.62
N VAL A 131 -1.07 -4.05 10.46
CA VAL A 131 -1.84 -4.47 9.28
C VAL A 131 -1.40 -5.88 8.89
N THR A 132 -2.32 -6.83 8.99
CA THR A 132 -1.99 -8.26 8.88
C THR A 132 -3.06 -9.04 8.14
N SER A 133 -2.75 -10.30 7.80
CA SER A 133 -3.71 -11.28 7.29
C SER A 133 -4.54 -10.73 6.13
N GLN A 134 -3.85 -10.25 5.10
CA GLN A 134 -4.40 -9.61 3.89
C GLN A 134 -5.15 -8.28 4.14
N GLY A 135 -5.00 -7.69 5.33
CA GLY A 135 -5.44 -6.35 5.67
C GLY A 135 -4.81 -5.31 4.76
N LYS A 136 -5.59 -4.29 4.36
CA LYS A 136 -5.09 -3.19 3.53
C LYS A 136 -5.54 -1.87 4.15
N LEU A 137 -4.61 -0.95 4.37
CA LEU A 137 -4.85 0.33 5.01
C LEU A 137 -4.34 1.47 4.14
N ASP A 138 -5.20 2.42 3.82
CA ASP A 138 -4.84 3.69 3.18
C ASP A 138 -4.94 4.81 4.22
N LEU A 139 -3.80 5.46 4.50
CA LEU A 139 -3.70 6.57 5.43
C LEU A 139 -3.76 7.89 4.65
N ASP A 140 -4.98 8.38 4.44
CA ASP A 140 -5.22 9.68 3.81
C ASP A 140 -5.08 10.82 4.83
N VAL A 141 -3.84 11.03 5.26
CA VAL A 141 -3.43 12.09 6.18
C VAL A 141 -2.18 12.80 5.63
N ALA A 142 -1.87 14.00 6.12
CA ALA A 142 -0.69 14.74 5.63
C ALA A 142 0.63 14.13 6.14
N ALA A 143 0.64 13.67 7.39
CA ALA A 143 1.79 13.05 8.05
C ALA A 143 1.31 12.06 9.11
N LEU A 144 2.04 10.96 9.28
CA LEU A 144 1.79 9.93 10.29
C LEU A 144 2.84 10.01 11.41
N THR A 145 2.41 9.85 12.66
CA THR A 145 3.29 9.51 13.79
C THR A 145 2.83 8.21 14.44
N ALA A 146 3.71 7.24 14.61
CA ALA A 146 3.43 6.00 15.33
C ALA A 146 4.62 5.59 16.22
N ASP A 147 4.40 4.95 17.36
CA ASP A 147 5.54 4.34 18.08
C ASP A 147 5.96 3.03 17.40
N GLN A 148 5.00 2.28 16.86
CA GLN A 148 5.23 1.08 16.08
C GLN A 148 4.37 1.02 14.81
N LEU A 149 4.99 0.65 13.69
CA LEU A 149 4.31 0.35 12.43
C LEU A 149 4.68 -1.04 11.96
N THR A 150 3.70 -1.93 11.90
CA THR A 150 3.88 -3.33 11.49
C THR A 150 2.96 -3.67 10.34
N ALA A 151 3.55 -4.26 9.29
CA ALA A 151 2.81 -4.93 8.22
C ALA A 151 3.30 -6.38 8.12
N SER A 152 2.41 -7.37 8.16
CA SER A 152 2.76 -8.79 8.06
C SER A 152 1.73 -9.58 7.28
N ASP A 153 2.03 -10.82 6.89
CA ASP A 153 1.04 -11.81 6.41
C ASP A 153 0.12 -11.27 5.30
N GLY A 154 0.72 -10.61 4.30
CA GLY A 154 -0.04 -10.01 3.20
C GLY A 154 -0.60 -8.62 3.47
N GLY A 155 -0.28 -8.03 4.62
CA GLY A 155 -0.68 -6.69 5.01
C GLY A 155 -0.10 -5.62 4.09
N VAL A 156 -0.94 -4.70 3.62
CA VAL A 156 -0.53 -3.57 2.75
C VAL A 156 -0.89 -2.25 3.41
N VAL A 157 0.08 -1.34 3.54
CA VAL A 157 -0.13 0.00 4.09
C VAL A 157 0.30 1.04 3.08
N TYR A 158 -0.63 1.88 2.64
CA TYR A 158 -0.33 3.07 1.86
C TYR A 158 -0.14 4.26 2.79
N LEU A 159 1.12 4.71 2.85
CA LEU A 159 1.61 5.72 3.77
C LEU A 159 1.52 7.12 3.15
N PRO A 160 1.32 8.14 4.00
CA PRO A 160 1.48 9.53 3.59
C PRO A 160 2.94 9.85 3.28
N GLY A 161 3.20 11.03 2.71
CA GLY A 161 4.56 11.42 2.30
C GLY A 161 5.53 11.63 3.47
N GLN A 162 5.02 11.85 4.68
CA GLN A 162 5.83 12.02 5.88
C GLN A 162 5.38 11.05 6.97
N VAL A 163 6.31 10.21 7.41
CA VAL A 163 6.10 9.22 8.46
C VAL A 163 7.20 9.34 9.50
N THR A 164 6.81 9.47 10.76
CA THR A 164 7.71 9.29 11.91
C THR A 164 7.25 8.06 12.67
N ALA A 165 8.13 7.06 12.77
CA ALA A 165 7.85 5.82 13.50
C ALA A 165 8.91 5.60 14.58
N GLY A 166 8.54 5.09 15.75
CA GLY A 166 9.52 4.59 16.72
C GLY A 166 10.32 3.44 16.11
N ALA A 167 9.64 2.35 15.75
CA ALA A 167 10.18 1.26 14.95
C ALA A 167 9.22 0.85 13.81
N VAL A 168 9.78 0.17 12.81
CA VAL A 168 9.05 -0.31 11.63
C VAL A 168 9.39 -1.76 11.36
N ASP A 169 8.39 -2.62 11.20
CA ASP A 169 8.55 -4.01 10.78
C ASP A 169 7.68 -4.33 9.55
N VAL A 170 8.34 -4.75 8.48
CA VAL A 170 7.72 -5.23 7.26
C VAL A 170 8.02 -6.72 7.14
N GLY A 171 7.07 -7.53 7.61
CA GLY A 171 7.12 -8.98 7.60
C GLY A 171 6.91 -9.59 6.22
N ALA A 172 6.90 -10.93 6.16
CA ALA A 172 6.77 -11.67 4.92
C ALA A 172 5.45 -11.35 4.18
N ASN A 173 5.55 -11.20 2.86
CA ASN A 173 4.46 -10.88 1.94
C ASN A 173 3.75 -9.54 2.23
N ALA A 174 4.31 -8.69 3.07
CA ALA A 174 3.73 -7.40 3.42
C ALA A 174 4.32 -6.25 2.61
N GLU A 175 3.58 -5.16 2.46
CA GLU A 175 4.01 -3.97 1.72
C GLU A 175 3.75 -2.67 2.49
N LEU A 176 4.77 -1.82 2.58
CA LEU A 176 4.61 -0.39 2.84
C LEU A 176 4.78 0.38 1.53
N GLY A 177 3.71 1.01 1.06
CA GLY A 177 3.66 1.70 -0.23
C GLY A 177 3.50 3.22 -0.08
N SER A 178 4.02 3.99 -1.04
CA SER A 178 3.63 5.40 -1.17
C SER A 178 2.19 5.53 -1.66
N ARG A 179 1.37 6.31 -0.94
CA ARG A 179 -0.05 6.50 -1.26
C ARG A 179 -0.30 7.16 -2.61
N ALA A 180 0.51 8.15 -2.99
CA ALA A 180 0.22 9.03 -4.12
C ALA A 180 1.41 9.16 -5.06
N ALA A 181 1.12 9.31 -6.36
CA ALA A 181 2.14 9.68 -7.34
C ALA A 181 2.60 11.13 -7.11
N GLY A 182 3.85 11.45 -7.45
CA GLY A 182 4.40 12.78 -7.22
C GLY A 182 4.83 13.03 -5.77
N LEU A 183 4.63 12.07 -4.86
CA LEU A 183 4.92 12.21 -3.44
C LEU A 183 6.13 11.35 -3.06
N ALA A 184 7.18 12.00 -2.55
CA ALA A 184 8.29 11.31 -1.93
C ALA A 184 7.83 10.73 -0.58
N LEU A 185 8.08 9.43 -0.39
CA LEU A 185 7.81 8.72 0.86
C LEU A 185 9.02 8.91 1.79
N THR A 186 8.85 9.70 2.83
CA THR A 186 9.90 9.95 3.84
C THR A 186 9.55 9.22 5.13
N LEU A 187 10.35 8.21 5.49
CA LEU A 187 10.27 7.47 6.75
C LEU A 187 11.42 7.88 7.65
N THR A 188 11.07 8.49 8.78
CA THR A 188 11.99 8.71 9.91
C THR A 188 11.69 7.66 10.97
N VAL A 189 12.59 6.68 11.11
CA VAL A 189 12.50 5.60 12.10
C VAL A 189 13.46 5.92 13.23
N LEU A 190 12.95 6.08 14.45
CA LEU A 190 13.74 6.57 15.58
C LEU A 190 14.69 5.49 16.13
N THR A 191 14.27 4.23 16.08
CA THR A 191 15.05 3.07 16.49
C THR A 191 15.33 2.18 15.27
N ASP A 192 14.80 0.97 15.25
CA ASP A 192 15.15 -0.06 14.27
C ASP A 192 14.07 -0.18 13.19
N MET A 193 14.52 -0.48 11.98
CA MET A 193 13.67 -0.82 10.85
C MET A 193 14.04 -2.23 10.38
N THR A 194 13.05 -3.09 10.22
CA THR A 194 13.23 -4.42 9.63
C THR A 194 12.35 -4.56 8.41
N VAL A 195 12.94 -5.00 7.30
CA VAL A 195 12.23 -5.46 6.10
C VAL A 195 12.65 -6.91 5.91
N SER A 196 11.82 -7.81 6.40
CA SER A 196 12.05 -9.26 6.36
C SER A 196 11.97 -9.80 4.94
N SER A 197 12.46 -11.03 4.73
CA SER A 197 12.30 -11.73 3.44
C SER A 197 10.82 -11.79 3.04
N GLY A 198 10.52 -11.40 1.80
CA GLY A 198 9.15 -11.25 1.27
C GLY A 198 8.45 -9.94 1.66
N GLY A 199 9.01 -9.15 2.57
CA GLY A 199 8.54 -7.79 2.88
C GLY A 199 9.02 -6.78 1.85
N VAL A 200 8.19 -5.77 1.57
CA VAL A 200 8.42 -4.78 0.51
C VAL A 200 8.17 -3.36 1.00
N VAL A 201 9.10 -2.45 0.73
CA VAL A 201 8.86 -1.00 0.75
C VAL A 201 8.83 -0.52 -0.70
N SER A 202 7.72 0.06 -1.14
CA SER A 202 7.51 0.38 -2.57
C SER A 202 7.07 1.82 -2.81
N ALA A 203 7.65 2.43 -3.84
CA ALA A 203 7.06 3.57 -4.52
C ALA A 203 7.06 3.35 -6.04
N ASN A 204 6.90 2.10 -6.50
CA ASN A 204 6.87 1.77 -7.92
C ASN A 204 5.80 2.56 -8.68
N GLY A 205 6.17 3.16 -9.81
CA GLY A 205 5.25 3.96 -10.63
C GLY A 205 4.68 5.21 -9.95
N ARG A 206 5.18 5.60 -8.76
CA ARG A 206 4.70 6.77 -8.00
C ARG A 206 5.47 8.06 -8.30
N GLY A 207 6.25 8.08 -9.39
CA GLY A 207 6.96 9.26 -9.87
C GLY A 207 6.10 10.16 -10.74
N TYR A 208 6.72 10.82 -11.72
CA TYR A 208 6.00 11.61 -12.71
C TYR A 208 5.18 10.71 -13.63
N GLY A 209 4.03 11.25 -14.07
CA GLY A 209 3.19 10.61 -15.07
C GLY A 209 3.83 10.59 -16.47
N PRO A 210 3.15 9.96 -17.44
CA PRO A 210 3.63 9.84 -18.83
C PRO A 210 4.03 11.20 -19.43
N GLY A 211 5.16 11.25 -20.14
CA GLY A 211 5.68 12.47 -20.78
C GLY A 211 6.10 13.60 -19.82
N ALA A 212 6.10 13.36 -18.50
CA ALA A 212 6.44 14.37 -17.50
C ALA A 212 7.72 14.04 -16.72
N GLY A 213 8.38 15.08 -16.23
CA GLY A 213 9.57 14.98 -15.40
C GLY A 213 10.87 15.39 -16.13
N PRO A 214 11.96 15.62 -15.39
CA PRO A 214 13.17 16.23 -15.97
C PRO A 214 13.93 15.37 -16.98
N GLY A 215 13.67 14.06 -17.01
CA GLY A 215 14.16 13.13 -18.02
C GLY A 215 13.03 12.45 -18.79
N ALA A 216 11.89 13.13 -18.96
CA ALA A 216 10.75 12.58 -19.69
C ALA A 216 11.13 12.15 -21.11
N GLY A 217 10.52 11.07 -21.57
CA GLY A 217 10.64 10.69 -22.98
C GLY A 217 9.97 11.68 -23.90
N GLY A 218 10.62 11.96 -25.03
CA GLY A 218 10.03 12.77 -26.08
C GLY A 218 8.89 12.06 -26.81
N GLU A 219 8.06 12.86 -27.48
CA GLU A 219 7.03 12.37 -28.40
C GLU A 219 7.65 12.13 -29.79
N GLY A 220 7.32 11.01 -30.44
CA GLY A 220 7.81 10.68 -31.77
C GLY A 220 6.72 10.08 -32.66
N PRO A 221 6.70 10.40 -33.97
CA PRO A 221 5.84 9.69 -34.92
C PRO A 221 6.37 8.27 -35.14
N TYR A 222 5.48 7.27 -35.13
CA TYR A 222 5.76 5.85 -35.38
C TYR A 222 6.64 5.14 -34.32
N GLY A 223 6.07 4.83 -33.15
CA GLY A 223 6.62 3.81 -32.23
C GLY A 223 7.96 4.13 -31.54
N ALA A 224 8.52 5.32 -31.72
CA ALA A 224 9.82 5.71 -31.16
C ALA A 224 9.72 6.38 -29.78
N ALA A 225 8.87 5.89 -28.88
CA ALA A 225 8.93 6.24 -27.46
C ALA A 225 10.01 5.37 -26.78
N VAL A 226 11.26 5.47 -27.22
CA VAL A 226 12.38 4.74 -26.61
C VAL A 226 12.97 5.60 -25.49
N VAL A 227 12.77 5.21 -24.23
CA VAL A 227 13.63 5.71 -23.13
C VAL A 227 14.08 4.58 -22.22
N ALA A 228 15.40 4.47 -22.10
CA ALA A 228 16.15 3.92 -20.97
C ALA A 228 15.82 2.51 -20.45
N ALA A 229 15.51 1.56 -21.33
CA ALA A 229 15.86 0.14 -21.14
C ALA A 229 15.72 -0.57 -22.49
N MET A 230 16.74 -1.32 -22.89
CA MET A 230 16.84 -2.03 -24.16
C MET A 230 15.57 -2.85 -24.46
N GLY A 231 14.93 -2.66 -25.63
CA GLY A 231 13.77 -3.51 -25.95
C GLY A 231 13.00 -3.32 -27.25
N ALA A 232 13.25 -2.31 -28.09
CA ALA A 232 12.55 -2.19 -29.37
C ALA A 232 13.46 -2.62 -30.54
N TRP A 233 13.19 -3.80 -31.11
CA TRP A 233 13.66 -4.17 -32.43
C TRP A 233 12.75 -3.53 -33.47
N GLY A 234 13.23 -2.46 -34.09
CA GLY A 234 12.52 -1.77 -35.15
C GLY A 234 13.35 -0.60 -35.64
N GLU A 235 14.09 -0.81 -36.72
CA GLU A 235 14.79 0.28 -37.40
C GLU A 235 13.75 1.31 -37.88
N THR A 236 13.70 2.49 -37.26
CA THR A 236 12.96 3.64 -37.81
C THR A 236 13.71 4.95 -37.54
N GLU A 237 13.71 5.80 -38.56
CA GLU A 237 14.71 6.83 -38.89
C GLU A 237 14.74 8.10 -38.01
N LYS A 238 14.32 8.05 -36.74
CA LYS A 238 14.56 9.16 -35.79
C LYS A 238 14.60 8.62 -34.36
N ALA A 239 15.78 8.21 -33.92
CA ALA A 239 16.03 7.96 -32.50
C ALA A 239 15.81 9.28 -31.73
N VAL A 240 14.71 9.38 -31.00
CA VAL A 240 14.57 10.42 -29.98
C VAL A 240 15.55 10.03 -28.87
N PRO A 241 16.52 10.89 -28.49
CA PRO A 241 17.44 10.58 -27.40
C PRO A 241 16.65 10.25 -26.13
N GLY A 242 17.08 9.21 -25.40
CA GLY A 242 16.55 8.96 -24.06
C GLY A 242 16.78 10.16 -23.13
N GLY A 243 15.99 10.27 -22.07
CA GLY A 243 16.14 11.34 -21.07
C GLY A 243 17.53 11.36 -20.44
N ALA A 244 18.06 12.57 -20.18
CA ALA A 244 19.32 12.73 -19.47
C ALA A 244 19.23 12.21 -18.03
N ALA A 245 20.35 11.73 -17.48
CA ALA A 245 20.45 11.48 -16.04
C ALA A 245 20.25 12.79 -15.27
N TYR A 246 19.53 12.74 -14.15
CA TYR A 246 19.22 13.89 -13.32
C TYR A 246 19.19 13.51 -11.84
N GLY A 247 19.10 14.51 -10.96
CA GLY A 247 19.07 14.33 -9.53
C GLY A 247 20.44 14.52 -8.88
N SER A 248 20.47 14.40 -7.55
CA SER A 248 21.69 14.56 -6.77
C SER A 248 22.37 13.21 -6.56
N VAL A 249 23.68 13.17 -6.80
CA VAL A 249 24.53 12.00 -6.51
C VAL A 249 24.75 11.82 -5.00
N THR A 250 24.63 12.87 -4.20
CA THR A 250 24.82 12.81 -2.74
C THR A 250 23.51 12.67 -1.97
N GLU A 251 22.39 13.10 -2.56
CA GLU A 251 21.06 13.07 -1.95
C GLU A 251 19.98 12.72 -2.99
N PRO A 252 19.93 11.48 -3.49
CA PRO A 252 18.91 11.04 -4.45
C PRO A 252 17.51 11.06 -3.82
N LEU A 253 16.77 12.15 -4.06
CA LEU A 253 15.38 12.31 -3.62
C LEU A 253 14.42 12.60 -4.79
N GLN A 254 14.95 12.60 -6.02
CA GLN A 254 14.16 13.00 -7.17
C GLN A 254 13.32 11.84 -7.70
N LEU A 255 12.07 12.15 -8.03
CA LEU A 255 11.16 11.20 -8.65
C LEU A 255 11.63 10.81 -10.05
N GLY A 256 11.31 9.58 -10.44
CA GLY A 256 11.44 9.06 -11.80
C GLY A 256 10.50 9.77 -12.77
N SER A 257 10.96 9.95 -14.01
CA SER A 257 10.24 10.61 -15.10
C SER A 257 9.38 9.60 -15.86
N GLY A 258 8.28 10.08 -16.45
CA GLY A 258 7.45 9.25 -17.30
C GLY A 258 8.09 8.94 -18.64
N GLY A 259 7.77 7.77 -19.17
CA GLY A 259 8.13 7.40 -20.54
C GLY A 259 7.41 8.27 -21.56
N GLY A 260 7.95 8.31 -22.77
CA GLY A 260 7.34 9.03 -23.89
C GLY A 260 6.02 8.40 -24.32
N ALA A 261 5.13 9.22 -24.86
CA ALA A 261 3.90 8.75 -25.50
C ALA A 261 4.07 8.80 -27.02
N GLU A 262 3.34 7.93 -27.73
CA GLU A 262 3.24 8.01 -29.17
C GLU A 262 2.00 8.80 -29.62
N SER A 263 2.18 9.65 -30.63
CA SER A 263 1.18 10.67 -31.00
C SER A 263 0.02 10.15 -31.84
N TRP A 264 0.11 8.94 -32.42
CA TRP A 264 -0.83 8.48 -33.46
C TRP A 264 -1.77 7.37 -33.00
N SER A 265 -1.29 6.32 -32.32
CA SER A 265 -2.15 5.26 -31.77
C SER A 265 -2.38 5.32 -30.26
N GLY A 266 -1.85 6.34 -29.59
CA GLY A 266 -2.18 6.65 -28.19
C GLY A 266 -1.52 5.75 -27.15
N GLY A 267 -0.46 5.02 -27.50
CA GLY A 267 0.42 4.33 -26.56
C GLY A 267 0.93 5.28 -25.48
N VAL A 268 0.48 5.02 -24.25
CA VAL A 268 0.79 5.84 -23.06
C VAL A 268 2.11 5.37 -22.46
N GLY A 269 3.05 6.30 -22.25
CA GLY A 269 4.30 6.00 -21.55
C GLY A 269 4.07 5.54 -20.11
N GLY A 270 4.98 4.73 -19.58
CA GLY A 270 4.93 4.28 -18.20
C GLY A 270 5.22 5.42 -17.23
N ALA A 271 4.57 5.42 -16.07
CA ALA A 271 4.89 6.36 -14.99
C ALA A 271 6.30 6.09 -14.44
N GLY A 272 7.02 7.14 -14.07
CA GLY A 272 8.31 7.00 -13.40
C GLY A 272 8.19 6.41 -12.00
N GLY A 273 9.28 5.92 -11.44
CA GLY A 273 9.36 5.46 -10.07
C GLY A 273 9.27 6.60 -9.05
N GLY A 274 8.75 6.33 -7.85
CA GLY A 274 8.66 7.31 -6.78
C GLY A 274 10.00 7.59 -6.10
N ALA A 275 9.98 8.27 -4.96
CA ALA A 275 11.18 8.46 -4.14
C ALA A 275 10.94 7.93 -2.74
N VAL A 276 11.92 7.23 -2.18
CA VAL A 276 11.89 6.73 -0.80
C VAL A 276 13.10 7.28 -0.06
N ARG A 277 12.85 7.98 1.05
CA ARG A 277 13.87 8.46 1.98
C ARG A 277 13.71 7.72 3.30
N LEU A 278 14.71 6.93 3.67
CA LEU A 278 14.79 6.22 4.94
C LEU A 278 15.85 6.90 5.82
N THR A 279 15.44 7.36 7.00
CA THR A 279 16.34 7.81 8.06
C THR A 279 16.09 6.94 9.28
N VAL A 280 17.02 6.04 9.60
CA VAL A 280 16.89 5.03 10.67
C VAL A 280 17.93 5.31 11.76
N GLY A 281 17.48 5.64 12.96
CA GLY A 281 18.36 5.98 14.08
C GLY A 281 19.21 4.81 14.57
N GLY A 282 18.65 3.60 14.53
CA GLY A 282 19.28 2.35 14.92
C GLY A 282 19.71 1.50 13.72
N THR A 283 19.36 0.22 13.78
CA THR A 283 19.69 -0.77 12.74
C THR A 283 18.56 -0.85 11.72
N PHE A 284 18.91 -0.69 10.44
CA PHE A 284 18.10 -1.10 9.32
C PHE A 284 18.52 -2.50 8.87
N THR A 285 17.68 -3.50 9.13
CA THR A 285 17.86 -4.87 8.63
C THR A 285 17.03 -5.05 7.36
N LEU A 286 17.69 -5.20 6.22
CA LEU A 286 17.05 -5.38 4.91
C LEU A 286 17.34 -6.77 4.36
N ASP A 287 16.39 -7.69 4.50
CA ASP A 287 16.39 -9.01 3.85
C ASP A 287 15.32 -9.13 2.75
N GLY A 288 14.32 -8.24 2.74
CA GLY A 288 13.32 -8.10 1.70
C GLY A 288 13.72 -7.12 0.60
N ILE A 289 12.76 -6.26 0.19
CA ILE A 289 12.92 -5.39 -0.99
C ILE A 289 12.56 -3.94 -0.65
N VAL A 290 13.40 -2.99 -1.09
CA VAL A 290 13.03 -1.58 -1.28
C VAL A 290 13.03 -1.28 -2.78
N THR A 291 11.90 -0.83 -3.34
CA THR A 291 11.77 -0.66 -4.79
C THR A 291 11.04 0.62 -5.19
N VAL A 292 11.60 1.31 -6.18
CA VAL A 292 11.09 2.57 -6.76
C VAL A 292 11.20 2.51 -8.29
N ASN A 293 10.81 1.40 -8.88
CA ASN A 293 10.91 1.15 -10.31
C ASN A 293 9.87 1.95 -11.09
N GLY A 294 10.24 2.33 -12.31
CA GLY A 294 9.30 2.87 -13.30
C GLY A 294 8.35 1.78 -13.79
N SER A 295 7.15 2.19 -14.19
CA SER A 295 6.19 1.31 -14.84
C SER A 295 6.54 1.10 -16.31
N ASN A 296 6.13 -0.04 -16.86
CA ASN A 296 6.24 -0.29 -18.30
C ASN A 296 5.32 0.64 -19.08
N GLY A 297 5.70 0.97 -20.30
CA GLY A 297 4.80 1.64 -21.24
C GLY A 297 3.67 0.73 -21.69
N ALA A 298 2.52 1.33 -22.01
CA ALA A 298 1.37 0.59 -22.47
C ALA A 298 1.61 0.02 -23.88
N PRO A 299 1.18 -1.23 -24.16
CA PRO A 299 1.18 -1.76 -25.51
C PRO A 299 0.20 -0.99 -26.41
N SER A 300 0.48 -0.91 -27.71
CA SER A 300 -0.41 -0.30 -28.69
C SER A 300 -0.29 -1.01 -30.05
N TYR A 301 -1.29 -0.82 -30.92
CA TYR A 301 -1.36 -1.50 -32.21
C TYR A 301 -0.34 -0.98 -33.23
N TYR A 302 0.03 0.31 -33.20
CA TYR A 302 1.00 0.88 -34.15
C TYR A 302 2.28 1.42 -33.48
N GLY A 303 2.41 1.37 -32.14
CA GLY A 303 3.61 1.77 -31.42
C GLY A 303 3.46 1.78 -29.89
N GLY A 304 4.27 1.04 -29.14
CA GLY A 304 4.17 1.05 -27.67
C GLY A 304 4.62 2.37 -27.03
N GLY A 305 4.05 2.69 -25.86
CA GLY A 305 4.57 3.77 -25.02
C GLY A 305 5.95 3.43 -24.44
N GLY A 306 6.75 4.44 -24.10
CA GLY A 306 8.07 4.23 -23.49
C GLY A 306 7.95 3.80 -22.02
N GLY A 307 8.94 3.09 -21.50
CA GLY A 307 9.00 2.79 -20.07
C GLY A 307 9.29 4.04 -19.23
N GLY A 308 8.71 4.12 -18.03
CA GLY A 308 9.05 5.16 -17.06
C GLY A 308 10.43 4.93 -16.47
N SER A 309 11.16 5.99 -16.12
CA SER A 309 12.47 5.83 -15.46
C SER A 309 12.30 5.32 -14.02
N GLY A 310 13.35 4.70 -13.48
CA GLY A 310 13.43 4.45 -12.05
C GLY A 310 13.41 5.76 -11.25
N GLY A 311 13.06 5.64 -9.97
CA GLY A 311 13.03 6.72 -9.02
C GLY A 311 14.30 6.81 -8.17
N SER A 312 14.18 7.27 -6.93
CA SER A 312 15.31 7.43 -6.02
C SER A 312 15.11 6.73 -4.69
N VAL A 313 16.16 6.11 -4.17
CA VAL A 313 16.21 5.60 -2.79
C VAL A 313 17.37 6.28 -2.07
N TYR A 314 17.07 6.94 -0.95
CA TYR A 314 18.06 7.49 -0.03
C TYR A 314 17.96 6.75 1.30
N VAL A 315 19.06 6.18 1.78
CA VAL A 315 19.13 5.48 3.07
C VAL A 315 20.21 6.13 3.92
N ASN A 316 19.82 6.59 5.10
CA ASN A 316 20.72 6.98 6.17
C ASN A 316 20.35 6.16 7.41
N ALA A 317 21.20 5.21 7.80
CA ALA A 317 20.95 4.31 8.92
C ALA A 317 22.15 4.30 9.87
N GLY A 318 21.90 4.18 11.18
CA GLY A 318 22.97 3.99 12.17
C GLY A 318 23.77 2.71 11.89
N THR A 319 23.09 1.64 11.50
CA THR A 319 23.71 0.42 10.96
C THR A 319 22.82 -0.15 9.86
N LEU A 320 23.39 -0.59 8.74
CA LEU A 320 22.68 -1.30 7.67
C LEU A 320 23.18 -2.75 7.61
N THR A 321 22.26 -3.71 7.71
CA THR A 321 22.54 -5.16 7.62
C THR A 321 21.52 -5.85 6.71
N GLY A 322 21.76 -7.13 6.42
CA GLY A 322 20.85 -7.98 5.64
C GLY A 322 21.35 -8.27 4.23
N SER A 323 20.54 -9.04 3.50
CA SER A 323 20.87 -9.60 2.18
C SER A 323 19.87 -9.23 1.08
N GLY A 324 18.97 -8.29 1.36
CA GLY A 324 17.87 -7.89 0.52
C GLY A 324 18.27 -7.00 -0.68
N LEU A 325 17.25 -6.52 -1.39
CA LEU A 325 17.39 -5.79 -2.64
C LEU A 325 16.94 -4.33 -2.50
N VAL A 326 17.73 -3.40 -3.05
CA VAL A 326 17.29 -2.04 -3.36
C VAL A 326 17.25 -1.87 -4.88
N SER A 327 16.12 -1.43 -5.43
CA SER A 327 15.90 -1.35 -6.88
C SER A 327 15.27 -0.02 -7.31
N ALA A 328 15.87 0.62 -8.31
CA ALA A 328 15.40 1.86 -8.94
C ALA A 328 15.53 1.74 -10.48
N ASN A 329 15.00 0.67 -11.03
CA ASN A 329 15.09 0.33 -12.44
C ASN A 329 14.02 1.06 -13.26
N GLY A 330 14.33 1.37 -14.52
CA GLY A 330 13.33 1.80 -15.49
C GLY A 330 12.37 0.67 -15.87
N GLY A 331 11.20 1.05 -16.38
CA GLY A 331 10.26 0.13 -17.02
C GLY A 331 10.65 -0.18 -18.46
N ASN A 332 10.07 -1.24 -18.99
CA ASN A 332 10.20 -1.61 -20.40
C ASN A 332 9.28 -0.75 -21.29
N GLY A 333 9.66 -0.59 -22.56
CA GLY A 333 8.73 -0.07 -23.57
C GLY A 333 7.57 -1.05 -23.84
N GLY A 334 6.43 -0.51 -24.24
CA GLY A 334 5.27 -1.30 -24.66
C GLY A 334 5.55 -2.08 -25.95
N GLN A 335 5.03 -3.29 -26.05
CA GLN A 335 5.15 -4.11 -27.26
C GLN A 335 4.05 -3.79 -28.28
N ILE A 336 4.35 -3.99 -29.56
CA ILE A 336 3.38 -3.93 -30.67
C ILE A 336 2.66 -5.28 -30.73
N GLY A 337 1.34 -5.27 -30.58
CA GLY A 337 0.52 -6.49 -30.67
C GLY A 337 0.14 -6.81 -32.11
N TYR A 338 0.91 -7.67 -32.79
CA TYR A 338 0.39 -8.38 -33.96
C TYR A 338 -0.38 -9.61 -33.48
N ALA A 339 -1.70 -9.64 -33.69
CA ALA A 339 -2.52 -10.84 -33.56
C ALA A 339 -2.53 -11.63 -34.87
#